data_AF-A0A6C0UN12-F1
#
_entry.id   AF-A0A6C0UN12-F1
#
_cell.length_a   1.000
_cell.length_b   1.000
_cell.length_c   1.000
_cell.angle_alpha   90.00
_cell.angle_beta   90.00
_cell.angle_gamma   90.00
#
_symmetry.space_group_name_H-M   'P 1'
#
loop_
_entity.id
_entity.type
_entity.pdbx_description
1 polymer ?
#
loop_
_entity_poly.entity_id
_entity_poly.type
_entity_poly.pdbx_seq_one_letter_code
_entity_poly.pdbx_strand_id
1 'polypeptide(L)'
;MSQVQRSPTPRLSRQRRYRRLLFGSIGAGVLASLVLRFLDYPVLGEAVYWLGIVAALAVWRGTDVALFDERDRSLERRASQLTMTVAAVVLVLGASAARLGATLGLFEVSPFLSGALYGYVGLFGLFALCYLWVRART
;
A
#
# COMPACT_ATOMS: atom_id res chain seq x y z
N MET A 1 7.48 44.23 -4.16
CA MET A 1 7.89 42.89 -3.68
C MET A 1 7.74 41.90 -4.84
N SER A 2 8.79 41.72 -5.63
CA SER A 2 8.82 40.82 -6.79
C SER A 2 9.06 39.38 -6.33
N GLN A 3 8.06 38.52 -6.51
CA GLN A 3 8.19 37.07 -6.33
C GLN A 3 9.23 36.54 -7.33
N VAL A 4 10.37 36.07 -6.82
CA VAL A 4 11.38 35.37 -7.63
C VAL A 4 10.80 34.00 -7.99
N GLN A 5 10.18 33.91 -9.16
CA GLN A 5 9.64 32.67 -9.69
C GLN A 5 10.81 31.80 -10.18
N ARG A 6 11.39 31.00 -9.27
CA ARG A 6 12.48 30.07 -9.61
C ARG A 6 11.91 28.91 -10.42
N SER A 7 12.25 28.85 -11.71
CA SER A 7 11.99 27.70 -12.57
C SER A 7 12.52 26.42 -11.92
N PRO A 8 11.75 25.31 -11.88
CA PRO A 8 12.22 24.05 -11.32
C PRO A 8 13.50 23.62 -12.04
N THR A 9 14.57 23.34 -11.29
CA THR A 9 15.77 22.76 -11.88
C THR A 9 15.41 21.44 -12.61
N PRO A 10 16.09 21.08 -13.71
CA PRO A 10 15.73 19.93 -14.56
C PRO A 10 15.60 18.58 -13.81
N ARG A 11 16.25 18.47 -12.64
CA ARG A 11 16.17 17.29 -11.77
C ARG A 11 14.83 17.20 -11.03
N LEU A 12 14.31 18.33 -10.51
CA LEU A 12 13.04 18.38 -9.77
C LEU A 12 11.83 18.13 -10.70
N SER A 13 11.89 18.61 -11.95
CA SER A 13 10.85 18.35 -12.94
C SER A 13 10.82 16.87 -13.35
N ARG A 14 11.98 16.23 -13.55
CA ARG A 14 12.09 14.77 -13.77
C ARG A 14 11.57 13.96 -12.57
N GLN A 15 11.94 14.32 -11.35
CA GLN A 15 11.48 13.64 -10.13
C GLN A 15 9.95 13.67 -10.02
N ARG A 16 9.33 14.85 -10.20
CA ARG A 16 7.87 14.98 -10.18
C ARG A 16 7.19 14.15 -11.28
N ARG A 17 7.77 14.10 -12.47
CA ARG A 17 7.25 13.32 -13.59
C ARG A 17 7.26 11.83 -13.29
N TYR A 18 8.40 11.28 -12.86
CA TYR A 18 8.49 9.86 -12.52
C TYR A 18 7.61 9.49 -11.33
N ARG A 19 7.49 10.38 -10.32
CA ARG A 19 6.57 10.17 -9.20
C ARG A 19 5.11 10.13 -9.64
N ARG A 20 4.71 11.02 -10.55
CA ARG A 20 3.36 11.02 -11.13
C ARG A 20 3.12 9.78 -12.00
N LEU A 21 4.12 9.30 -12.73
CA LEU A 21 4.01 8.08 -13.51
C LEU A 21 3.91 6.83 -12.62
N LEU A 22 4.66 6.79 -11.52
CA LEU A 22 4.61 5.69 -10.56
C LEU A 22 3.23 5.60 -9.90
N PHE A 23 2.78 6.67 -9.25
CA PHE A 23 1.46 6.67 -8.61
C PHE A 23 0.31 6.65 -9.63
N GLY A 24 0.52 7.25 -10.79
CA GLY A 24 -0.45 7.26 -11.88
C GLY A 24 -0.65 5.88 -12.50
N SER A 25 0.40 5.09 -12.70
CA SER A 25 0.28 3.71 -13.20
C SER A 25 -0.42 2.79 -12.21
N ILE A 26 -0.10 2.91 -10.91
CA ILE A 26 -0.80 2.17 -9.84
C ILE A 26 -2.28 2.58 -9.82
N GLY A 27 -2.57 3.89 -9.73
CA GLY A 27 -3.93 4.40 -9.64
C GLY A 27 -4.76 4.06 -10.88
N ALA A 28 -4.21 4.25 -12.07
CA ALA A 28 -4.89 3.91 -13.32
C ALA A 28 -5.12 2.41 -13.46
N GLY A 29 -4.14 1.57 -13.12
CA GLY A 29 -4.28 0.11 -13.14
C GLY A 29 -5.39 -0.38 -12.20
N VAL A 30 -5.43 0.13 -10.96
CA VAL A 30 -6.48 -0.18 -9.99
C VAL A 30 -7.85 0.28 -10.48
N LEU A 31 -7.99 1.54 -10.89
CA LEU A 31 -9.29 2.08 -11.34
C LEU A 31 -9.80 1.36 -12.59
N ALA A 32 -8.95 1.13 -13.59
CA ALA A 32 -9.32 0.41 -14.79
C ALA A 32 -9.72 -1.05 -14.47
N SER A 33 -8.99 -1.72 -13.57
CA SER A 33 -9.34 -3.06 -13.10
C SER A 33 -10.71 -3.10 -12.43
N LEU A 34 -11.02 -2.14 -11.57
CA LEU A 34 -12.32 -2.05 -10.90
C LEU A 34 -13.46 -1.82 -11.89
N VAL A 35 -13.28 -0.93 -12.87
CA VAL A 35 -14.27 -0.70 -13.94
C VAL A 35 -14.51 -1.97 -14.76
N LEU A 36 -13.45 -2.67 -15.14
CA LEU A 36 -13.55 -3.93 -15.90
C LEU A 36 -14.29 -5.03 -15.12
N ARG A 37 -14.03 -5.15 -13.81
CA ARG A 37 -14.76 -6.07 -12.93
C ARG A 37 -16.24 -5.69 -12.81
N PHE A 38 -16.55 -4.40 -12.76
CA PHE A 38 -17.92 -3.91 -12.73
C PHE A 38 -18.69 -4.16 -14.04
N LEU A 39 -17.96 -4.28 -15.16
CA LEU A 39 -18.50 -4.63 -16.48
C LEU A 39 -18.47 -6.14 -16.77
N ASP A 40 -18.36 -6.99 -15.74
CA ASP A 40 -18.31 -8.46 -15.85
C ASP A 40 -17.13 -9.02 -16.67
N TYR A 41 -16.01 -8.30 -16.73
CA TYR A 41 -14.74 -8.78 -17.32
C TYR A 41 -13.67 -9.01 -16.24
N PRO A 42 -13.84 -9.97 -15.31
CA PRO A 42 -12.96 -10.13 -14.14
C PRO A 42 -11.53 -10.52 -14.53
N VAL A 43 -11.36 -11.41 -15.52
CA VAL A 43 -10.05 -11.88 -15.99
C VAL A 43 -9.25 -10.74 -16.62
N LEU A 44 -9.92 -9.93 -17.45
CA LEU A 44 -9.28 -8.78 -18.10
C LEU A 44 -8.95 -7.68 -17.08
N GLY A 45 -9.84 -7.45 -16.11
CA GLY A 45 -9.58 -6.56 -14.99
C GLY A 45 -8.35 -6.98 -14.19
N GLU A 46 -8.15 -8.28 -13.96
CA GLU A 46 -6.96 -8.79 -13.27
C GLU A 46 -5.68 -8.57 -14.10
N ALA A 47 -5.72 -8.85 -15.41
CA ALA A 47 -4.60 -8.61 -16.30
C ALA A 47 -4.17 -7.12 -16.30
N VAL A 48 -5.13 -6.20 -16.33
CA VAL A 48 -4.88 -4.75 -16.28
C VAL A 48 -4.31 -4.31 -14.93
N TYR A 49 -4.78 -4.89 -13.82
CA TYR A 49 -4.21 -4.66 -12.50
C TYR A 49 -2.73 -5.03 -12.44
N TRP A 50 -2.38 -6.24 -12.91
CA TRP A 50 -0.99 -6.69 -12.98
C TRP A 50 -0.14 -5.84 -13.92
N LEU A 51 -0.68 -5.42 -15.07
CA LEU A 51 -0.01 -4.51 -15.99
C LEU A 51 0.36 -3.19 -15.30
N GLY A 52 -0.55 -2.64 -14.49
CA GLY A 52 -0.31 -1.44 -13.69
C GLY A 52 0.83 -1.63 -12.69
N ILE A 53 0.89 -2.78 -12.00
CA ILE A 53 2.01 -3.11 -11.09
C ILE A 53 3.33 -3.22 -11.84
N VAL A 54 3.37 -3.94 -12.96
CA VAL A 54 4.58 -4.11 -13.76
C VAL A 54 5.07 -2.77 -14.28
N ALA A 55 4.16 -1.91 -14.75
CA ALA A 55 4.49 -0.55 -15.17
C ALA A 55 5.07 0.29 -14.01
N ALA A 56 4.48 0.19 -12.83
CA ALA A 56 5.00 0.87 -11.64
C ALA A 56 6.40 0.37 -11.27
N LEU A 57 6.63 -0.94 -11.28
CA LEU A 57 7.95 -1.53 -11.03
C LEU A 57 8.99 -1.11 -12.08
N ALA A 58 8.60 -1.04 -13.35
CA ALA A 58 9.46 -0.57 -14.42
C ALA A 58 9.87 0.89 -14.22
N VAL A 59 8.92 1.77 -13.84
CA VAL A 59 9.21 3.17 -13.51
C VAL A 59 10.13 3.25 -12.29
N TRP A 60 9.87 2.46 -11.25
CA TRP A 60 10.67 2.48 -10.02
C TRP A 60 12.12 2.03 -10.25
N ARG A 61 12.33 0.95 -11.01
CA ARG A 61 13.66 0.41 -11.35
C ARG A 61 14.40 1.24 -12.40
N GLY A 62 13.68 1.89 -13.33
CA GLY A 62 14.25 2.64 -14.44
C GLY A 62 14.54 4.13 -14.15
N THR A 63 14.32 4.60 -12.92
CA THR A 63 14.54 6.01 -12.58
C THR A 63 15.91 6.26 -11.97
N ASP A 64 16.76 7.07 -12.63
CA ASP A 64 18.10 7.46 -12.14
C ASP A 64 18.11 8.56 -11.06
N VAL A 65 16.94 8.97 -10.58
CA VAL A 65 16.79 10.10 -9.64
C VAL A 65 16.15 9.60 -8.35
N ALA A 66 16.70 10.03 -7.20
CA ALA A 66 16.07 9.77 -5.91
C ALA A 66 14.64 10.34 -5.92
N LEU A 67 13.65 9.44 -5.95
CA LEU A 67 12.23 9.78 -6.03
C LEU A 67 11.71 10.43 -4.74
N PHE A 68 12.32 10.11 -3.60
CA PHE A 68 11.92 10.54 -2.27
C PHE A 68 13.04 11.34 -1.60
N ASP A 69 12.69 12.52 -1.12
CA ASP A 69 13.57 13.38 -0.32
C ASP A 69 13.44 13.03 1.19
N GLU A 70 14.28 13.62 2.04
CA GLU A 70 14.25 13.40 3.49
C GLU A 70 12.87 13.74 4.10
N ARG A 71 12.24 14.83 3.63
CA ARG A 71 10.90 15.21 4.06
C ARG A 71 9.87 14.14 3.70
N ASP A 72 9.94 13.59 2.49
CA ASP A 72 9.03 12.54 2.04
C ASP A 72 9.22 11.27 2.87
N ARG A 73 10.46 10.88 3.17
CA ARG A 73 10.75 9.73 4.06
C ARG A 73 10.22 9.95 5.48
N SER A 74 10.29 11.17 6.00
CA SER A 74 9.75 11.48 7.32
C SER A 74 8.23 11.36 7.38
N LEU A 75 7.55 11.80 6.31
CA LEU A 75 6.10 11.67 6.16
C LEU A 75 5.70 10.21 5.97
N GLU A 76 6.42 9.47 5.13
CA GLU A 76 6.22 8.04 4.90
C GLU A 76 6.34 7.25 6.19
N ARG A 77 7.38 7.48 7.01
CA ARG A 77 7.52 6.82 8.31
C ARG A 77 6.32 7.06 9.23
N ARG A 78 5.86 8.32 9.33
CA ARG A 78 4.70 8.68 10.15
C ARG A 78 3.41 8.06 9.61
N ALA A 79 3.19 8.12 8.29
CA ALA A 79 2.03 7.54 7.64
C ALA A 79 1.99 6.02 7.79
N SER A 80 3.13 5.34 7.61
CA SER A 80 3.27 3.89 7.81
C SER A 80 2.98 3.50 9.25
N GLN A 81 3.52 4.24 10.22
CA GLN A 81 3.26 3.97 11.64
C GLN A 81 1.77 4.16 11.98
N LEU A 82 1.16 5.27 11.54
CA LEU A 82 -0.27 5.52 11.74
C LEU A 82 -1.13 4.43 11.10
N THR A 83 -0.80 4.04 9.86
CA THR A 83 -1.51 2.99 9.12
C THR A 83 -1.43 1.66 9.85
N MET A 84 -0.26 1.28 10.35
CA MET A 84 -0.08 0.06 11.14
C MET A 84 -0.87 0.09 12.45
N THR A 85 -0.91 1.23 13.14
CA THR A 85 -1.71 1.40 14.37
C THR A 85 -3.20 1.26 14.08
N VAL A 86 -3.72 1.96 13.06
CA VAL A 86 -5.13 1.88 12.68
C VAL A 86 -5.50 0.47 12.23
N ALA A 87 -4.66 -0.17 11.40
CA ALA A 87 -4.87 -1.54 10.95
C ALA A 87 -4.91 -2.51 12.14
N ALA A 88 -3.99 -2.37 13.10
CA ALA A 88 -3.98 -3.20 14.31
C ALA A 88 -5.28 -3.06 15.10
N VAL A 89 -5.77 -1.83 15.32
CA VAL A 89 -7.05 -1.59 16.03
C VAL A 89 -8.21 -2.24 15.29
N VAL A 90 -8.34 -1.99 13.97
CA VAL A 90 -9.41 -2.57 13.15
C VAL A 90 -9.38 -4.09 13.19
N LEU A 91 -8.20 -4.70 13.09
CA LEU A 91 -8.04 -6.15 13.10
C LEU A 91 -8.31 -6.76 14.47
N VAL A 92 -7.90 -6.12 15.56
CA VAL A 92 -8.20 -6.58 16.93
C VAL A 92 -9.71 -6.58 17.17
N LEU A 93 -10.38 -5.50 16.80
CA LEU A 93 -11.84 -5.38 16.92
C LEU A 93 -12.56 -6.37 15.99
N GLY A 94 -12.17 -6.44 14.72
CA GLY A 94 -12.75 -7.33 13.73
C GLY A 94 -12.58 -8.81 14.07
N ALA A 95 -11.39 -9.22 14.50
CA ALA A 95 -11.14 -10.59 14.93
C ALA A 95 -11.90 -10.96 16.21
N SER A 96 -12.06 -9.99 17.13
CA SER A 96 -12.85 -10.21 18.35
C SER A 96 -14.34 -10.35 18.04
N ALA A 97 -14.88 -9.48 17.17
CA ALA A 97 -16.25 -9.57 16.69
C ALA A 97 -16.51 -10.89 15.94
N ALA A 98 -15.57 -11.34 15.10
CA ALA A 98 -15.68 -12.61 14.39
C ALA A 98 -15.74 -13.81 15.35
N ARG A 99 -14.84 -13.85 16.35
CA ARG A 99 -14.82 -14.93 17.34
C ARG A 99 -16.09 -14.93 18.21
N LEU A 100 -16.45 -13.78 18.77
CA LEU A 100 -17.63 -13.67 19.63
C LEU A 100 -18.92 -13.93 18.86
N GLY A 101 -19.05 -13.40 17.65
CA GLY A 101 -20.21 -13.62 16.79
C GLY A 101 -20.42 -15.11 16.47
N ALA A 102 -19.34 -15.82 16.16
CA ALA A 102 -19.38 -17.27 15.96
C ALA A 102 -19.76 -18.02 17.25
N THR A 103 -19.11 -17.71 18.39
CA THR A 103 -19.40 -18.37 19.68
C THR A 103 -20.84 -18.15 20.14
N LEU A 104 -21.40 -16.97 19.87
CA LEU A 104 -22.79 -16.62 20.22
C LEU A 104 -23.82 -17.10 19.19
N GLY A 105 -23.39 -17.75 18.09
CA GLY A 105 -24.27 -18.22 17.03
C GLY A 105 -24.94 -17.12 16.21
N LEU A 106 -24.36 -15.92 16.16
CA LEU A 106 -24.91 -14.78 15.41
C LEU A 106 -24.68 -14.92 13.90
N PHE A 107 -23.52 -15.46 13.51
CA PHE A 107 -23.15 -15.72 12.12
C PHE A 107 -21.97 -16.70 12.05
N GLU A 108 -21.86 -17.41 10.93
CA GLU A 108 -20.74 -18.29 10.64
C GLU A 108 -19.57 -17.51 10.03
N VAL A 109 -18.35 -17.80 10.49
CA VAL A 109 -17.13 -17.20 9.94
C VAL A 109 -16.59 -18.09 8.84
N SER A 110 -16.59 -17.59 7.60
CA SER A 110 -16.08 -18.38 6.48
C SER A 110 -14.59 -18.74 6.66
N PRO A 111 -14.13 -19.90 6.14
CA PRO A 111 -12.72 -20.28 6.18
C PRO A 111 -11.81 -19.23 5.54
N PHE A 112 -12.28 -18.56 4.49
CA PHE A 112 -11.56 -17.48 3.83
C PHE A 112 -11.33 -16.29 4.76
N LEU A 113 -12.38 -15.82 5.46
CA LEU A 113 -12.28 -14.71 6.40
C LEU A 113 -11.37 -15.06 7.59
N SER A 114 -11.50 -16.27 8.13
CA SER A 114 -10.62 -16.77 9.19
C SER A 114 -9.15 -16.80 8.72
N GLY A 115 -8.90 -17.37 7.54
CA GLY A 115 -7.57 -17.40 6.93
C GLY A 115 -6.97 -16.00 6.72
N ALA A 116 -7.77 -15.04 6.25
CA ALA A 116 -7.34 -13.65 6.10
C ALA A 116 -6.94 -13.01 7.44
N LEU A 117 -7.75 -13.21 8.50
CA LEU A 117 -7.43 -12.71 9.84
C LEU A 117 -6.12 -13.28 10.37
N TYR A 118 -5.89 -14.59 10.24
CA TYR A 118 -4.63 -15.22 10.61
C TYR A 118 -3.45 -14.79 9.73
N GLY A 119 -3.70 -14.50 8.45
CA GLY A 119 -2.71 -13.91 7.55
C GLY A 119 -2.19 -12.57 8.07
N TYR A 120 -3.09 -11.70 8.56
CA TYR A 120 -2.68 -10.45 9.20
C TYR A 120 -1.92 -10.67 10.51
N VAL A 121 -2.30 -11.65 11.32
CA VAL A 121 -1.50 -12.04 12.50
C VAL A 121 -0.08 -12.41 12.09
N GLY A 122 0.07 -13.20 11.01
CA GLY A 122 1.37 -13.53 10.43
C GLY A 122 2.16 -12.31 9.98
N LEU A 123 1.51 -11.32 9.36
CA LEU A 123 2.15 -10.06 8.96
C LEU A 123 2.69 -9.28 10.16
N PHE A 124 1.90 -9.14 11.24
CA PHE A 124 2.37 -8.49 12.48
C PHE A 124 3.48 -9.28 13.17
N GLY A 125 3.40 -10.61 13.17
CA GLY A 125 4.45 -11.49 13.67
C GLY A 125 5.75 -11.31 12.88
N LEU A 126 5.68 -11.28 11.55
CA LEU A 126 6.82 -11.02 10.68
C LEU A 126 7.42 -9.63 10.95
N PHE A 127 6.59 -8.60 11.10
CA PHE A 127 7.06 -7.27 11.47
C PHE A 127 7.82 -7.29 12.81
N ALA A 128 7.28 -7.98 13.84
CA ALA A 128 7.93 -8.10 15.14
C ALA A 128 9.29 -8.82 15.02
N LEU A 129 9.38 -9.91 14.24
CA LEU A 129 10.62 -10.62 13.98
C LEU A 129 11.66 -9.73 13.28
N CYS A 130 11.26 -9.05 12.21
CA CYS A 130 12.12 -8.11 11.49
C CYS A 130 12.59 -6.97 12.40
N TYR A 131 11.71 -6.43 13.25
CA TYR A 131 12.05 -5.37 14.20
C TYR A 131 13.08 -5.86 15.23
N LEU A 132 12.86 -7.02 15.85
CA LEU A 132 13.81 -7.60 16.81
C LEU A 132 15.17 -7.89 16.17
N TRP A 133 15.17 -8.41 14.94
CA TRP A 133 16.38 -8.67 14.19
C TRP A 133 17.19 -7.39 13.91
N VAL A 134 16.52 -6.35 13.42
CA VAL A 134 17.17 -5.05 13.16
C VAL A 134 17.69 -4.44 14.46
N ARG A 135 16.89 -4.48 15.53
CA ARG A 135 17.28 -3.99 16.86
C ARG A 135 18.50 -4.73 17.43
N ALA A 136 18.61 -6.04 17.21
CA ALA A 136 19.75 -6.82 17.69
C ALA A 136 21.06 -6.51 16.92
N ARG A 137 20.95 -5.91 15.72
CA ARG A 137 22.09 -5.56 14.86
C ARG A 137 22.47 -4.08 14.92
N THR A 138 21.71 -3.26 15.64
CA THR A 138 21.96 -1.83 15.83
C THR A 138 22.51 -1.61 17.22
#